data_AF-A0A8J7ZD67-F1
#
_entry.id   AF-A0A8J7ZD67-F1
#
_cell.length_a   1.000
_cell.length_b   1.000
_cell.length_c   1.000
_cell.angle_alpha   90.00
_cell.angle_beta   90.00
_cell.angle_gamma   90.00
#
_symmetry.space_group_name_H-M   'P 1'
#
loop_
_entity.id
_entity.type
_entity.pdbx_description
1 polymer ?
#
loop_
_entity_poly.entity_id
_entity_poly.type
_entity_poly.pdbx_seq_one_letter_code
_entity_poly.pdbx_strand_id
1 'polypeptide(L)'
;MQRIRNLTTDTKVIVVLSAIGILASVIAAVLNVVFEYNQTFNFIVKIYIGVMVFAMGVLILALRNEKIKFSMKRIIGLGGLAGFNKGISGGGYRPVTVIGQMLAGREGKNALASTTFSKTAVSMVGLLAYILTHVVLNIRGNMSVSWEYLEIAPYLIVGAIIAAPIGAVITKKVEAKWLKVAVGSGTIILGAFSLLRLSLLELGIWQKIPKFFEIINL
;
A
#
# COMPACT_ATOMS: atom_id res chain seq x y z
N MET A 1 14.23 17.25 -23.62
CA MET A 1 14.24 17.50 -22.15
C MET A 1 13.54 18.80 -21.69
N GLN A 2 13.17 19.75 -22.57
CA GLN A 2 12.44 20.96 -22.15
C GLN A 2 10.99 20.70 -21.65
N ARG A 3 10.33 19.64 -22.14
CA ARG A 3 8.92 19.33 -21.82
C ARG A 3 8.66 18.91 -20.36
N ILE A 4 9.68 18.40 -19.65
CA ILE A 4 9.57 17.98 -18.24
C ILE A 4 9.64 19.19 -17.29
N ARG A 5 10.29 20.29 -17.71
CA ARG A 5 10.49 21.49 -16.89
C ARG A 5 9.18 22.23 -16.61
N ASN A 6 8.25 22.20 -17.58
CA ASN A 6 6.95 22.88 -17.55
C ASN A 6 5.81 22.07 -16.91
N LEU A 7 6.10 20.91 -16.30
CA LEU A 7 5.08 20.11 -15.62
C LEU A 7 4.68 20.72 -14.28
N THR A 8 3.38 20.60 -13.95
CA THR A 8 2.85 20.95 -12.62
C THR A 8 3.52 20.10 -11.54
N THR A 9 3.57 20.62 -10.32
CA THR A 9 4.17 19.91 -9.18
C THR A 9 3.54 18.53 -8.97
N ASP A 10 2.23 18.41 -9.20
CA ASP A 10 1.51 17.15 -9.05
C ASP A 10 1.92 16.12 -10.10
N THR A 11 2.08 16.53 -11.36
CA THR A 11 2.57 15.62 -12.40
C THR A 11 4.00 15.17 -12.13
N LYS A 12 4.87 16.07 -11.65
CA LYS A 12 6.24 15.70 -11.24
C LYS A 12 6.23 14.66 -10.13
N VAL A 13 5.40 14.85 -9.10
CA VAL A 13 5.25 13.90 -8.00
C VAL A 13 4.72 12.55 -8.49
N ILE A 14 3.71 12.55 -9.36
CA ILE A 14 3.18 11.33 -9.96
C ILE A 14 4.27 10.56 -10.71
N VAL A 15 5.01 11.22 -11.60
CA VAL A 15 6.08 10.59 -12.39
C VAL A 15 7.17 10.03 -11.48
N VAL A 16 7.60 10.79 -10.47
CA VAL A 16 8.64 10.35 -9.52
C VAL A 16 8.18 9.15 -8.71
N LEU A 17 6.97 9.20 -8.14
CA LEU A 17 6.40 8.09 -7.37
C LEU A 17 6.22 6.84 -8.23
N SER A 18 5.74 7.00 -9.47
CA SER A 18 5.58 5.87 -10.40
C SER A 18 6.92 5.28 -10.80
N ALA A 19 7.88 6.09 -11.26
CA ALA A 19 9.15 5.58 -11.78
C ALA A 19 9.96 4.85 -10.70
N ILE A 20 10.14 5.48 -9.54
CA ILE A 20 10.88 4.87 -8.43
C ILE A 20 10.07 3.71 -7.82
N GLY A 21 8.75 3.90 -7.69
CA GLY A 21 7.86 2.90 -7.12
C GLY A 21 7.80 1.63 -7.95
N ILE A 22 7.83 1.73 -9.29
CA ILE A 22 7.89 0.56 -10.19
C ILE A 22 9.16 -0.24 -9.94
N LEU A 23 10.33 0.40 -9.94
CA LEU A 23 11.61 -0.29 -9.72
C LEU A 23 11.62 -1.01 -8.37
N ALA A 24 11.22 -0.32 -7.30
CA ALA A 24 11.15 -0.90 -5.96
C ALA A 24 10.10 -2.02 -5.86
N SER A 25 8.95 -1.87 -6.52
CA SER A 25 7.87 -2.87 -6.53
C SER A 25 8.28 -4.15 -7.27
N VAL A 26 9.00 -4.04 -8.39
CA VAL A 26 9.52 -5.21 -9.12
C VAL A 26 10.50 -5.99 -8.27
N ILE A 27 11.49 -5.32 -7.68
CA ILE A 27 12.48 -5.98 -6.80
C ILE A 27 11.77 -6.66 -5.63
N ALA A 28 10.84 -5.96 -4.98
CA ALA A 28 10.11 -6.48 -3.84
C ALA A 28 9.16 -7.63 -4.18
N ALA A 29 8.51 -7.60 -5.35
CA ALA A 29 7.67 -8.68 -5.83
C ALA A 29 8.49 -9.95 -6.08
N VAL A 30 9.67 -9.82 -6.71
CA VAL A 30 10.59 -10.95 -6.90
C VAL A 30 11.02 -11.53 -5.55
N LEU A 31 11.42 -10.68 -4.60
CA LEU A 31 11.79 -11.11 -3.25
C LEU A 31 10.64 -11.85 -2.54
N ASN A 32 9.42 -11.32 -2.64
CA ASN A 32 8.26 -11.95 -2.04
C ASN A 32 8.04 -13.38 -2.56
N VAL A 33 8.10 -13.57 -3.89
CA VAL A 33 7.95 -14.89 -4.49
C VAL A 33 9.09 -15.84 -4.11
N VAL A 34 10.33 -15.36 -4.10
CA VAL A 34 11.50 -16.18 -3.74
C VAL A 34 11.47 -16.65 -2.29
N PHE A 35 10.96 -15.82 -1.38
CA PHE A 35 10.90 -16.12 0.06
C PHE A 35 9.50 -16.51 0.55
N GLU A 36 8.57 -16.83 -0.35
CA GLU A 36 7.16 -17.09 -0.02
C GLU A 36 7.00 -18.19 1.04
N TYR A 37 7.78 -19.26 0.97
CA TYR A 37 7.71 -20.38 1.92
C TYR A 37 8.46 -20.13 3.24
N ASN A 38 9.20 -19.02 3.36
CA ASN A 38 9.93 -18.68 4.57
C ASN A 38 8.98 -18.00 5.59
N GLN A 39 8.54 -18.76 6.59
CA GLN A 39 7.63 -18.28 7.63
C GLN A 39 8.18 -17.08 8.40
N THR A 40 9.47 -17.11 8.73
CA THR A 40 10.14 -16.01 9.44
C THR A 40 10.13 -14.73 8.62
N PHE A 41 10.41 -14.82 7.31
CA PHE A 41 10.35 -13.69 6.41
C PHE A 41 8.95 -13.07 6.34
N ASN A 42 7.92 -13.91 6.14
CA ASN A 42 6.53 -13.46 6.11
C ASN A 42 6.09 -12.80 7.42
N PHE A 43 6.52 -13.35 8.56
CA PHE A 43 6.25 -12.78 9.88
C PHE A 43 6.89 -11.40 10.05
N ILE A 44 8.17 -11.26 9.70
CA ILE A 44 8.90 -9.99 9.74
C ILE A 44 8.23 -8.95 8.85
N VAL A 45 7.84 -9.31 7.62
CA VAL A 45 7.14 -8.41 6.70
C VAL A 45 5.81 -7.94 7.30
N LYS A 46 5.03 -8.84 7.91
CA LYS A 46 3.75 -8.49 8.56
C LYS A 46 3.93 -7.54 9.74
N ILE A 47 4.90 -7.79 10.64
CA ILE A 47 5.23 -6.87 11.74
C ILE A 47 5.66 -5.51 11.17
N TYR A 48 6.61 -5.51 10.24
CA TYR A 48 7.14 -4.31 9.62
C TYR A 48 6.02 -3.43 9.05
N ILE A 49 5.12 -4.01 8.26
CA ILE A 49 3.98 -3.29 7.68
C ILE A 49 3.05 -2.78 8.79
N GLY A 50 2.71 -3.60 9.79
CA GLY A 50 1.84 -3.21 10.90
C GLY A 50 2.38 -2.01 11.69
N VAL A 51 3.65 -2.08 12.10
CA VAL A 51 4.34 -1.01 12.84
C VAL A 51 4.44 0.25 11.98
N MET A 52 4.86 0.12 10.72
CA MET A 52 4.99 1.27 9.84
C MET A 52 3.64 1.96 9.58
N VAL A 53 2.57 1.20 9.33
CA VAL A 53 1.22 1.74 9.14
C VAL A 53 0.79 2.49 10.40
N PHE A 54 0.90 1.86 11.57
CA PHE A 54 0.56 2.49 12.85
C PHE A 54 1.36 3.79 13.06
N ALA A 55 2.68 3.75 12.87
CA ALA A 55 3.56 4.90 13.02
C ALA A 55 3.18 6.05 12.07
N MET A 56 2.91 5.77 10.79
CA MET A 56 2.45 6.79 9.83
C MET A 56 1.14 7.43 10.28
N GLY A 57 0.20 6.64 10.80
CA GLY A 57 -1.05 7.14 11.37
C GLY A 57 -0.82 8.09 12.56
N VAL A 58 0.06 7.74 13.49
CA VAL A 58 0.41 8.59 14.63
C VAL A 58 1.10 9.87 14.16
N LEU A 59 2.07 9.77 13.24
CA LEU A 59 2.86 10.90 12.75
C LEU A 59 1.99 11.97 12.08
N ILE A 60 1.00 11.58 11.25
CA ILE A 60 0.13 12.59 10.61
C ILE A 60 -0.77 13.31 11.60
N LEU A 61 -1.25 12.62 12.64
CA LEU A 61 -2.09 13.25 13.66
C LEU A 61 -1.29 14.16 14.58
N ALA A 62 -0.04 13.78 14.90
CA ALA A 62 0.87 14.58 15.69
C ALA A 62 1.29 15.86 14.96
N LEU A 63 1.60 15.75 13.66
CA LEU A 63 2.08 16.86 12.83
C LEU A 63 0.96 17.56 12.03
N ARG A 64 -0.32 17.33 12.37
CA ARG A 64 -1.46 17.78 11.55
C ARG A 64 -1.54 19.31 11.39
N ASN A 65 -1.10 20.04 12.42
CA ASN A 65 -1.14 21.50 12.50
C ASN A 65 0.14 22.17 12.01
N GLU A 66 1.19 21.38 11.72
CA GLU A 66 2.49 21.91 11.32
C GLU A 66 2.51 22.35 9.85
N LYS A 67 3.16 23.48 9.58
CA LYS A 67 3.40 24.00 8.22
C LYS A 67 4.70 23.43 7.68
N ILE A 68 4.60 22.26 7.05
CA ILE A 68 5.78 21.58 6.49
C ILE A 68 6.08 22.10 5.09
N LYS A 69 7.31 22.54 4.85
CA LYS A 69 7.78 22.96 3.51
C LYS A 69 7.88 21.79 2.56
N PHE A 70 7.49 22.01 1.30
CA PHE A 70 7.55 21.00 0.26
C PHE A 70 8.99 20.52 -0.01
N SER A 71 9.20 19.21 -0.10
CA SER A 71 10.51 18.64 -0.44
C SER A 71 10.40 17.47 -1.41
N MET A 72 10.94 17.65 -2.61
CA MET A 72 10.97 16.59 -3.63
C MET A 72 11.86 15.41 -3.22
N LYS A 73 12.93 15.65 -2.44
CA LYS A 73 13.80 14.58 -1.92
C LYS A 73 13.02 13.60 -1.04
N ARG A 74 12.07 14.10 -0.25
CA ARG A 74 11.17 13.25 0.55
C ARG A 74 10.27 12.42 -0.35
N ILE A 75 9.73 12.99 -1.43
CA ILE A 75 8.91 12.27 -2.42
C ILE A 75 9.67 11.11 -3.07
N ILE A 76 10.94 11.32 -3.41
CA ILE A 76 11.81 10.27 -3.98
C ILE A 76 11.93 9.09 -3.00
N GLY A 77 12.26 9.36 -1.74
CA GLY A 77 12.36 8.33 -0.70
C GLY A 77 11.03 7.61 -0.45
N LEU A 78 9.92 8.36 -0.45
CA LEU A 78 8.57 7.80 -0.31
C LEU A 78 8.20 6.90 -1.49
N GLY A 79 8.59 7.25 -2.71
CA GLY A 79 8.37 6.42 -3.90
C GLY A 79 9.03 5.05 -3.77
N GLY A 80 10.29 5.01 -3.32
CA GLY A 80 11.02 3.76 -3.08
C GLY A 80 10.39 2.93 -1.97
N LEU A 81 10.17 3.53 -0.79
CA LEU A 81 9.59 2.83 0.35
C LEU A 81 8.18 2.32 0.05
N ALA A 82 7.34 3.14 -0.59
CA ALA A 82 6.00 2.74 -0.95
C ALA A 82 6.02 1.64 -2.01
N GLY A 83 6.78 1.81 -3.09
CA GLY A 83 6.90 0.80 -4.15
C GLY A 83 7.35 -0.56 -3.59
N PHE A 84 8.37 -0.55 -2.74
CA PHE A 84 8.83 -1.75 -2.05
C PHE A 84 7.70 -2.39 -1.23
N ASN A 85 6.99 -1.60 -0.42
CA ASN A 85 5.86 -2.11 0.38
C ASN A 85 4.76 -2.71 -0.48
N LYS A 86 4.51 -2.13 -1.68
CA LYS A 86 3.53 -2.66 -2.62
C LYS A 86 3.94 -4.00 -3.20
N GLY A 87 5.21 -4.16 -3.59
CA GLY A 87 5.70 -5.41 -4.15
C GLY A 87 5.87 -6.52 -3.11
N ILE A 88 6.34 -6.19 -1.91
CA ILE A 88 6.69 -7.18 -0.88
C ILE A 88 5.46 -7.82 -0.22
N SER A 89 4.38 -7.05 -0.05
CA SER A 89 3.20 -7.50 0.71
C SER A 89 1.87 -6.99 0.15
N GLY A 90 1.90 -6.01 -0.75
CA GLY A 90 0.70 -5.27 -1.17
C GLY A 90 0.14 -4.28 -0.14
N GLY A 91 0.60 -4.34 1.12
CA GLY A 91 0.17 -3.53 2.25
C GLY A 91 0.97 -2.22 2.42
N GLY A 92 0.48 -1.31 3.25
CA GLY A 92 1.23 -0.12 3.67
C GLY A 92 1.51 0.97 2.62
N TYR A 93 1.27 0.72 1.32
CA TYR A 93 1.52 1.70 0.25
C TYR A 93 0.83 3.04 0.49
N ARG A 94 -0.49 3.04 0.75
CA ARG A 94 -1.28 4.27 0.88
C ARG A 94 -0.90 5.08 2.12
N PRO A 95 -0.72 4.48 3.32
CA PRO A 95 -0.14 5.21 4.45
C PRO A 95 1.20 5.85 4.08
N VAL A 96 2.14 5.13 3.47
CA VAL A 96 3.43 5.72 3.08
C VAL A 96 3.27 6.86 2.08
N THR A 97 2.52 6.66 0.99
CA THR A 97 2.44 7.69 -0.06
C THR A 97 1.55 8.85 0.32
N VAL A 98 0.35 8.63 0.88
CA VAL A 98 -0.61 9.70 1.17
C VAL A 98 -0.13 10.50 2.36
N ILE A 99 0.10 9.83 3.50
CA ILE A 99 0.57 10.52 4.71
C ILE A 99 1.99 11.04 4.50
N GLY A 100 2.87 10.25 3.87
CA GLY A 100 4.23 10.73 3.59
C GLY A 100 4.24 11.98 2.71
N GLN A 101 3.36 12.07 1.70
CA GLN A 101 3.22 13.29 0.89
C GLN A 101 2.71 14.48 1.72
N MET A 102 1.74 14.26 2.62
CA MET A 102 1.29 15.29 3.56
C MET A 102 2.43 15.75 4.48
N LEU A 103 3.24 14.82 4.98
CA LEU A 103 4.46 15.06 5.77
C LEU A 103 5.64 15.60 4.94
N ALA A 104 5.52 15.56 3.62
CA ALA A 104 6.41 16.21 2.67
C ALA A 104 5.87 17.58 2.23
N GLY A 105 4.83 18.11 2.89
CA GLY A 105 4.31 19.46 2.65
C GLY A 105 3.25 19.57 1.54
N ARG A 106 2.64 18.46 1.10
CA ARG A 106 1.55 18.49 0.11
C ARG A 106 0.17 18.54 0.78
N GLU A 107 -0.79 19.15 0.10
CA GLU A 107 -2.18 19.12 0.54
C GLU A 107 -2.74 17.69 0.49
N GLY A 108 -3.63 17.36 1.42
CA GLY A 108 -4.16 16.00 1.56
C GLY A 108 -4.91 15.49 0.32
N LYS A 109 -5.68 16.35 -0.36
CA LYS A 109 -6.41 15.99 -1.58
C LYS A 109 -5.44 15.71 -2.73
N ASN A 110 -4.45 16.57 -2.93
CA ASN A 110 -3.42 16.39 -3.97
C ASN A 110 -2.55 15.17 -3.70
N ALA A 111 -2.19 14.91 -2.44
CA ALA A 111 -1.46 13.72 -2.03
C ALA A 111 -2.23 12.42 -2.33
N LEU A 112 -3.54 12.42 -2.06
CA LEU A 112 -4.42 11.29 -2.34
C LEU A 112 -4.58 11.05 -3.85
N ALA A 113 -4.81 12.11 -4.63
CA ALA A 113 -4.95 12.02 -6.07
C ALA A 113 -3.67 11.50 -6.75
N SER A 114 -2.50 12.10 -6.44
CA SER A 114 -1.22 11.66 -6.98
C SER A 114 -0.87 10.23 -6.55
N THR A 115 -1.23 9.84 -5.33
CA THR A 115 -1.09 8.44 -4.86
C THR A 115 -1.93 7.49 -5.69
N THR A 116 -3.21 7.78 -5.90
CA THR A 116 -4.11 6.87 -6.64
C THR A 116 -3.61 6.69 -8.06
N PHE A 117 -3.19 7.77 -8.72
CA PHE A 117 -2.68 7.68 -10.08
C PHE A 117 -1.36 6.90 -10.17
N SER A 118 -0.39 7.19 -9.30
CA SER A 118 0.88 6.45 -9.28
C SER A 118 0.71 4.99 -8.90
N LYS A 119 -0.18 4.69 -7.94
CA LYS A 119 -0.49 3.33 -7.51
C LYS A 119 -0.92 2.45 -8.67
N THR A 120 -1.75 2.95 -9.58
CA THR A 120 -2.24 2.15 -10.72
C THR A 120 -1.08 1.65 -11.58
N ALA A 121 -0.14 2.52 -11.93
CA ALA A 121 1.06 2.13 -12.69
C ALA A 121 1.95 1.16 -11.90
N VAL A 122 2.27 1.48 -10.64
CA VAL A 122 3.13 0.66 -9.78
C VAL A 122 2.52 -0.74 -9.54
N SER A 123 1.21 -0.82 -9.35
CA SER A 123 0.51 -2.08 -9.09
C SER A 123 0.41 -2.93 -10.35
N MET A 124 0.18 -2.32 -11.52
CA MET A 124 0.15 -3.05 -12.80
C MET A 124 1.51 -3.73 -13.06
N VAL A 125 2.60 -2.98 -12.97
CA VAL A 125 3.94 -3.54 -13.20
C VAL A 125 4.34 -4.53 -12.10
N GLY A 126 4.00 -4.27 -10.84
CA GLY A 126 4.24 -5.19 -9.73
C GLY A 126 3.50 -6.52 -9.90
N LEU A 127 2.24 -6.50 -10.35
CA LEU A 127 1.47 -7.70 -10.65
C LEU A 127 2.09 -8.51 -11.79
N LEU A 128 2.52 -7.84 -12.86
CA LEU A 128 3.22 -8.49 -13.96
C LEU A 128 4.53 -9.15 -13.48
N ALA A 129 5.32 -8.44 -12.67
CA ALA A 129 6.55 -9.00 -12.10
C ALA A 129 6.28 -10.23 -11.21
N TYR A 130 5.23 -10.18 -10.39
CA TYR A 130 4.80 -11.32 -9.55
C TYR A 130 4.46 -12.54 -10.41
N ILE A 131 3.57 -12.39 -11.40
CA ILE A 131 3.14 -13.49 -12.28
C ILE A 131 4.32 -14.07 -13.06
N LEU A 132 5.14 -13.20 -13.67
CA LEU A 132 6.31 -13.63 -14.45
C LEU A 132 7.32 -14.40 -13.58
N THR A 133 7.55 -13.96 -12.34
CA THR A 133 8.48 -14.64 -11.42
C THR A 133 7.97 -16.03 -11.07
N HIS A 134 6.69 -16.19 -10.77
CA HIS A 134 6.09 -17.51 -10.52
C HIS A 134 6.19 -18.42 -11.74
N VAL A 135 5.87 -17.92 -12.94
CA VAL A 135 5.96 -18.70 -14.18
C VAL A 135 7.39 -19.17 -14.43
N VAL A 136 8.38 -18.29 -14.29
CA VAL A 136 9.81 -18.62 -14.49
C VAL A 136 10.30 -19.66 -13.48
N LEU A 137 9.93 -19.54 -12.20
CA LEU A 137 10.33 -20.49 -11.16
C LEU A 137 9.65 -21.85 -11.33
N ASN A 138 8.36 -21.87 -11.71
CA ASN A 138 7.63 -23.12 -11.92
C ASN A 138 8.15 -23.92 -13.11
N ILE A 139 8.50 -23.25 -14.23
CA ILE A 139 9.14 -23.89 -15.39
C ILE A 139 10.48 -24.52 -14.99
N ARG A 140 11.25 -23.86 -14.13
CA ARG A 140 12.54 -24.39 -13.64
C ARG A 140 12.39 -25.51 -12.61
N GLY A 141 11.35 -25.46 -11.79
CA GLY A 141 11.08 -26.41 -10.70
C GLY A 141 10.22 -27.61 -11.09
N ASN A 142 9.74 -27.69 -12.33
CA ASN A 142 8.84 -28.74 -12.83
C ASN A 142 7.58 -28.93 -11.96
N MET A 143 7.09 -27.84 -11.35
CA MET A 143 5.89 -27.80 -10.52
C MET A 143 4.69 -27.26 -11.31
N SER A 144 3.50 -27.77 -11.03
CA SER A 144 2.25 -27.26 -11.60
C SER A 144 1.96 -25.85 -11.09
N VAL A 145 1.50 -24.98 -11.99
CA VAL A 145 1.06 -23.63 -11.64
C VAL A 145 -0.29 -23.74 -10.91
N SER A 146 -0.30 -23.55 -9.60
CA SER A 146 -1.54 -23.42 -8.83
C SER A 146 -2.13 -22.02 -9.04
N TRP A 147 -3.29 -21.95 -9.68
CA TRP A 147 -4.02 -20.71 -9.96
C TRP A 147 -4.89 -20.21 -8.79
N GLU A 148 -4.75 -20.83 -7.61
CA GLU A 148 -5.58 -20.62 -6.43
C GLU A 148 -5.73 -19.13 -6.04
N TYR A 149 -4.64 -18.35 -6.13
CA TYR A 149 -4.67 -16.92 -5.82
C TYR A 149 -5.43 -16.07 -6.85
N LEU A 150 -5.59 -16.56 -8.09
CA LEU A 150 -6.30 -15.84 -9.14
C LEU A 150 -7.82 -15.92 -8.96
N GLU A 151 -8.33 -16.92 -8.25
CA GLU A 151 -9.76 -17.10 -7.97
C GLU A 151 -10.34 -15.95 -7.13
N ILE A 152 -9.51 -15.36 -6.27
CA ILE A 152 -9.90 -14.25 -5.38
C ILE A 152 -9.88 -12.90 -6.13
N ALA A 153 -9.14 -12.81 -7.25
CA ALA A 153 -8.91 -11.56 -7.96
C ALA A 153 -10.19 -10.89 -8.50
N PRO A 154 -11.16 -11.60 -9.13
CA PRO A 154 -12.40 -10.99 -9.59
C PRO A 154 -13.19 -10.30 -8.48
N TYR A 155 -13.30 -10.93 -7.30
CA TYR A 155 -14.01 -10.38 -6.15
C TYR A 155 -13.35 -9.08 -5.65
N LEU A 156 -12.01 -9.06 -5.61
CA LEU A 156 -11.23 -7.86 -5.26
C LEU A 156 -11.39 -6.74 -6.28
N ILE A 157 -11.45 -7.08 -7.57
CA ILE A 157 -11.63 -6.10 -8.66
C ILE A 157 -13.02 -5.45 -8.54
N VAL A 158 -14.08 -6.23 -8.38
CA VAL A 158 -15.44 -5.72 -8.23
C VAL A 158 -15.54 -4.80 -7.00
N GLY A 159 -15.01 -5.24 -5.85
CA GLY A 159 -14.97 -4.43 -4.65
C GLY A 159 -14.19 -3.11 -4.85
N ALA A 160 -13.05 -3.15 -5.55
CA ALA A 160 -12.26 -1.96 -5.85
C ALA A 160 -12.96 -0.98 -6.80
N ILE A 161 -13.65 -1.49 -7.83
CA ILE A 161 -14.41 -0.68 -8.79
C ILE A 161 -15.55 0.06 -8.07
N ILE A 162 -16.27 -0.61 -7.18
CA ILE A 162 -17.38 0.00 -6.42
C ILE A 162 -16.84 0.99 -5.37
N ALA A 163 -15.75 0.66 -4.67
CA ALA A 163 -15.19 1.50 -3.63
C ALA A 163 -14.55 2.80 -4.18
N ALA A 164 -14.01 2.77 -5.40
CA ALA A 164 -13.32 3.91 -6.02
C ALA A 164 -14.19 5.18 -6.16
N PRO A 165 -15.39 5.16 -6.79
CA PRO A 165 -16.24 6.34 -6.93
C PRO A 165 -16.74 6.85 -5.59
N ILE A 166 -17.10 5.96 -4.67
CA ILE A 166 -17.55 6.33 -3.31
C ILE A 166 -16.44 7.09 -2.59
N GLY A 167 -15.21 6.54 -2.60
CA GLY A 167 -14.04 7.20 -2.03
C GLY A 167 -13.75 8.56 -2.67
N ALA A 168 -13.90 8.68 -4.00
CA ALA A 168 -13.71 9.95 -4.71
C ALA A 168 -14.75 11.00 -4.30
N VAL A 169 -16.03 10.62 -4.15
CA VAL A 169 -17.10 11.55 -3.73
C VAL A 169 -16.90 12.02 -2.29
N ILE A 170 -16.57 11.10 -1.37
CA ILE A 170 -16.32 11.45 0.04
C ILE A 170 -15.14 12.42 0.14
N THR A 171 -14.02 12.08 -0.50
CA THR A 171 -12.79 12.89 -0.43
C THR A 171 -12.93 14.25 -1.08
N LYS A 172 -13.79 14.38 -2.12
CA LYS A 172 -14.16 15.67 -2.70
C LYS A 172 -14.86 16.58 -1.69
N LYS A 173 -15.82 16.05 -0.92
CA LYS A 173 -16.66 16.80 0.03
C LYS A 173 -15.96 17.15 1.35
N VAL A 174 -15.02 16.34 1.80
CA VAL A 174 -14.33 16.54 3.09
C VAL A 174 -13.30 17.67 2.99
N GLU A 175 -13.23 18.53 3.99
CA GLU A 175 -12.22 19.59 4.08
C GLU A 175 -10.82 19.03 4.35
N ALA A 176 -9.77 19.75 3.91
CA ALA A 176 -8.39 19.28 4.04
C ALA A 176 -7.97 18.97 5.49
N LYS A 177 -8.47 19.74 6.48
CA LYS A 177 -8.19 19.51 7.91
C LYS A 177 -8.77 18.19 8.39
N TRP A 178 -10.06 17.94 8.10
CA TRP A 178 -10.75 16.72 8.47
C TRP A 178 -10.25 15.51 7.70
N LEU A 179 -9.79 15.70 6.46
CA LEU A 179 -9.18 14.63 5.67
C LEU A 179 -7.92 14.07 6.35
N LYS A 180 -7.06 14.93 6.92
CA LYS A 180 -5.87 14.48 7.68
C LYS A 180 -6.27 13.66 8.90
N VAL A 181 -7.30 14.09 9.62
CA VAL A 181 -7.80 13.39 10.81
C VAL A 181 -8.39 12.03 10.42
N ALA A 182 -9.27 11.98 9.43
CA ALA A 182 -9.91 10.75 8.97
C ALA A 182 -8.89 9.73 8.46
N VAL A 183 -7.93 10.16 7.62
CA VAL A 183 -6.87 9.30 7.10
C VAL A 183 -5.95 8.84 8.23
N GLY A 184 -5.56 9.72 9.13
CA GLY A 184 -4.70 9.38 10.27
C GLY A 184 -5.34 8.38 11.21
N SER A 185 -6.55 8.67 11.71
CA SER A 185 -7.29 7.78 12.61
C SER A 185 -7.57 6.42 11.97
N GLY A 186 -8.02 6.39 10.72
CA GLY A 186 -8.24 5.13 10.00
C GLY A 186 -6.95 4.32 9.83
N THR A 187 -5.82 4.99 9.60
CA THR A 187 -4.50 4.35 9.49
C THR A 187 -4.03 3.79 10.83
N ILE A 188 -4.23 4.50 11.94
CA ILE A 188 -3.91 4.01 13.29
C ILE A 188 -4.73 2.76 13.61
N ILE A 189 -6.05 2.81 13.36
CA ILE A 189 -6.95 1.68 13.61
C ILE A 189 -6.51 0.46 12.80
N LEU A 190 -6.21 0.64 11.50
CA LEU A 190 -5.73 -0.44 10.64
C LEU A 190 -4.37 -1.01 11.10
N GLY A 191 -3.43 -0.15 11.49
CA GLY A 191 -2.12 -0.58 12.00
C GLY A 191 -2.24 -1.33 13.32
N ALA A 192 -3.00 -0.79 14.28
CA ALA A 192 -3.25 -1.41 15.57
C ALA A 192 -3.97 -2.76 15.40
N PHE A 193 -5.00 -2.82 14.56
CA PHE A 193 -5.70 -4.07 14.25
C PHE A 193 -4.78 -5.10 13.60
N SER A 194 -3.92 -4.69 12.67
CA SER A 194 -2.96 -5.59 12.02
C SER A 194 -1.97 -6.18 13.04
N LEU A 195 -1.47 -5.37 13.97
CA LEU A 195 -0.55 -5.82 15.02
C LEU A 195 -1.25 -6.71 16.03
N LEU A 196 -2.44 -6.31 16.50
CA LEU A 196 -3.27 -7.12 17.42
C LEU A 196 -3.57 -8.49 16.82
N ARG A 197 -4.04 -8.53 15.57
CA ARG A 197 -4.34 -9.77 14.86
C ARG A 197 -3.11 -10.67 14.79
N LEU A 198 -1.94 -10.09 14.51
CA LEU A 198 -0.69 -10.85 14.43
C LEU A 198 -0.27 -11.41 15.80
N SER A 199 -0.32 -10.60 16.86
CA SER A 199 -0.03 -11.06 18.22
C SER A 199 -0.99 -12.15 18.70
N LEU A 200 -2.28 -12.03 18.40
CA LEU A 200 -3.27 -13.06 18.74
C LEU A 200 -3.07 -14.36 17.94
N LEU A 201 -2.54 -14.27 16.73
CA LEU A 201 -2.19 -15.42 15.92
C LEU A 201 -1.04 -16.21 16.55
N GLU A 202 0.02 -15.50 16.96
CA GLU A 202 1.19 -16.10 17.64
C GLU A 202 0.82 -16.74 18.99
N LEU A 203 -0.12 -16.15 19.72
CA LEU A 203 -0.60 -16.69 20.99
C LEU A 203 -1.59 -17.87 20.81
N GLY A 204 -1.92 -18.26 19.57
CA GLY A 204 -2.91 -19.32 19.28
C GLY A 204 -4.35 -18.98 19.69
N ILE A 205 -4.60 -17.73 20.09
CA ILE A 205 -5.91 -17.26 20.55
C ILE A 205 -6.81 -16.94 19.36
N TRP A 206 -6.22 -16.46 18.25
CA TRP A 206 -6.99 -16.07 17.05
C TRP A 206 -7.85 -17.20 16.47
N GLN A 207 -7.37 -18.45 16.59
CA GLN A 207 -8.09 -19.64 16.12
C GLN A 207 -9.28 -20.00 17.03
N LYS A 208 -9.25 -19.55 18.30
CA LYS A 208 -10.30 -19.77 19.30
C LYS A 208 -11.35 -18.66 19.32
N ILE A 209 -11.05 -17.51 18.73
CA ILE A 209 -12.06 -16.46 18.53
C ILE A 209 -13.07 -17.05 17.54
N PRO A 210 -14.36 -17.17 17.92
CA PRO A 210 -15.37 -17.67 17.00
C PRO A 210 -15.27 -16.83 15.74
N LYS A 211 -15.06 -17.48 14.59
CA LYS A 211 -15.13 -16.82 13.28
C LYS A 211 -16.50 -16.17 13.25
N PHE A 212 -16.57 -14.87 13.50
CA PHE A 212 -17.83 -14.16 13.75
C PHE A 212 -18.78 -14.20 12.54
N PHE A 213 -18.38 -14.83 11.43
CA PHE A 213 -19.17 -15.20 10.27
C PHE A 213 -18.81 -16.64 9.81
N GLU A 214 -19.36 -17.65 10.48
CA GLU A 214 -19.94 -18.85 9.82
C GLU A 214 -21.34 -18.49 9.23
N ILE A 215 -21.59 -17.19 8.97
CA ILE A 215 -22.88 -16.59 8.58
C ILE A 215 -23.05 -16.62 7.04
N ILE A 216 -22.34 -17.53 6.37
CA ILE A 216 -22.74 -18.05 5.06
C ILE A 216 -22.55 -19.57 5.13
N ASN A 217 -23.24 -20.23 6.07
CA ASN A 217 -23.64 -21.63 5.89
C ASN A 217 -24.88 -21.64 4.97
N LEU A 218 -24.69 -21.22 3.71
CA LEU A 218 -25.61 -21.32 2.57
C LEU A 218 -24.81 -21.26 1.27
#